data_AF-A0A7S2J7V3-F1
#
_entry.id   AF-A0A7S2J7V3-F1
#
_cell.length_a   1.000
_cell.length_b   1.000
_cell.length_c   1.000
_cell.angle_alpha   90.00
_cell.angle_beta   90.00
_cell.angle_gamma   90.00
#
_symmetry.space_group_name_H-M   'P 1'
#
loop_
_entity.id
_entity.type
_entity.pdbx_description
1 polymer ?
#
loop_
_entity_poly.entity_id
_entity_poly.type
_entity_poly.pdbx_seq_one_letter_code
_entity_poly.pdbx_strand_id
1 'polypeptide(L)'
;DHEQSEQLRDSFGLAVTTCSAACASAVGAYYEAVLAYRPFAAWAVSDEAVGHDPRCPLARVLAADFAFCKGDAARAKELLDGLEKDKTSGAAAAWSWREQQYVTAWAKWVQEGDP
;
A
#
# COMPACT_ATOMS: atom_id res chain seq x y z
N ASP A 1 -6.85 10.22 -30.18
CA ASP A 1 -7.52 9.31 -29.24
C ASP A 1 -6.76 9.30 -27.92
N HIS A 2 -7.44 9.57 -26.81
CA HIS A 2 -6.82 9.61 -25.49
C HIS A 2 -6.55 8.17 -25.04
N GLU A 3 -5.29 7.74 -25.05
CA GLU A 3 -4.82 6.55 -24.34
C GLU A 3 -5.18 6.72 -22.85
N GLN A 4 -6.35 6.21 -22.46
CA GLN A 4 -6.63 5.90 -21.07
C GLN A 4 -5.71 4.74 -20.73
N SER A 5 -4.53 5.04 -20.17
CA SER A 5 -3.70 4.05 -19.52
C SER A 5 -4.60 3.24 -18.59
N GLU A 6 -4.78 1.96 -18.90
CA GLU A 6 -5.75 1.08 -18.23
C GLU A 6 -5.37 0.99 -16.75
N GLN A 7 -6.07 1.78 -15.93
CA GLN A 7 -5.69 1.92 -14.53
C GLN A 7 -6.06 0.63 -13.81
N LEU A 8 -5.05 -0.09 -13.32
CA LEU A 8 -5.24 -1.34 -12.60
C LEU A 8 -6.12 -1.10 -11.37
N ARG A 9 -7.06 -2.02 -11.14
CA ARG A 9 -8.03 -1.94 -10.06
C ARG A 9 -7.83 -3.08 -9.07
N ASP A 10 -8.14 -2.83 -7.82
CA ASP A 10 -8.22 -3.86 -6.80
C ASP A 10 -9.52 -4.67 -6.91
N SER A 11 -9.67 -5.66 -6.04
CA SER A 11 -10.85 -6.53 -5.94
C SER A 11 -12.16 -5.78 -5.64
N PHE A 12 -12.11 -4.51 -5.23
CA PHE A 12 -13.26 -3.64 -4.99
C PHE A 12 -13.53 -2.67 -6.14
N GLY A 13 -12.79 -2.79 -7.24
CA GLY A 13 -12.92 -1.92 -8.41
C GLY A 13 -12.30 -0.53 -8.20
N LEU A 14 -11.50 -0.33 -7.17
CA LEU A 14 -10.83 0.94 -6.86
C LEU A 14 -9.47 1.00 -7.54
N ALA A 15 -9.11 2.17 -8.07
CA ALA A 15 -7.85 2.37 -8.76
C ALA A 15 -6.65 2.15 -7.81
N VAL A 16 -5.65 1.43 -8.31
CA VAL A 16 -4.35 1.22 -7.67
C VAL A 16 -3.29 1.84 -8.55
N THR A 17 -2.47 2.71 -7.96
CA THR A 17 -1.36 3.35 -8.66
C THR A 17 -0.19 2.37 -8.75
N THR A 18 -0.27 1.49 -9.75
CA THR A 18 0.77 0.51 -10.09
C THR A 18 0.78 0.22 -11.58
N CYS A 19 1.94 -0.15 -12.11
CA CYS A 19 2.09 -0.69 -13.47
C CYS A 19 2.15 -2.22 -13.49
N SER A 20 2.04 -2.87 -12.32
CA SER A 20 2.21 -4.32 -12.16
C SER A 20 0.88 -4.98 -11.80
N ALA A 21 0.33 -5.79 -12.72
CA ALA A 21 -0.86 -6.58 -12.45
C ALA A 21 -0.67 -7.55 -11.27
N ALA A 22 0.55 -8.06 -11.10
CA ALA A 22 0.90 -8.90 -9.95
C ALA A 22 0.83 -8.12 -8.62
N CYS A 23 1.27 -6.86 -8.60
CA CYS A 23 1.12 -5.98 -7.45
C CYS A 23 -0.37 -5.76 -7.12
N ALA A 24 -1.19 -5.41 -8.12
CA ALA A 24 -2.63 -5.20 -7.91
C ALA A 24 -3.33 -6.47 -7.39
N SER A 25 -2.95 -7.65 -7.91
CA SER A 25 -3.45 -8.94 -7.44
C SER A 25 -3.03 -9.23 -6.00
N ALA A 26 -1.78 -8.94 -5.62
CA ALA A 26 -1.28 -9.16 -4.26
C ALA A 26 -1.93 -8.22 -3.23
N VAL A 27 -2.20 -6.96 -3.60
CA VAL A 27 -3.03 -6.03 -2.82
C VAL A 27 -4.43 -6.60 -2.60
N GLY A 28 -5.06 -7.13 -3.65
CA GLY A 28 -6.36 -7.80 -3.55
C GLY A 28 -6.34 -9.02 -2.62
N ALA A 29 -5.30 -9.84 -2.71
CA ALA A 29 -5.09 -10.99 -1.84
C ALA A 29 -4.92 -10.59 -0.37
N TYR A 30 -4.21 -9.48 -0.11
CA TYR A 30 -4.10 -8.93 1.24
C TYR A 30 -5.48 -8.57 1.80
N TYR A 31 -6.33 -7.90 1.01
CA TYR A 31 -7.68 -7.58 1.43
C TYR A 31 -8.53 -8.81 1.74
N GLU A 32 -8.46 -9.86 0.91
CA GLU A 32 -9.12 -11.14 1.24
C GLU A 32 -8.59 -11.68 2.56
N ALA A 33 -7.28 -11.68 2.77
CA ALA A 33 -6.66 -12.24 3.96
C ALA A 33 -7.13 -11.52 5.24
N VAL A 34 -7.19 -10.18 5.22
CA VAL A 34 -7.67 -9.37 6.35
C VAL A 34 -9.18 -9.57 6.56
N LEU A 35 -9.99 -9.44 5.51
CA LEU A 35 -11.45 -9.45 5.63
C LEU A 35 -12.02 -10.84 5.91
N ALA A 36 -11.36 -11.89 5.44
CA ALA A 36 -11.71 -13.27 5.77
C ALA A 36 -11.08 -13.76 7.07
N TYR A 37 -10.44 -12.87 7.85
CA TYR A 37 -9.77 -13.21 9.12
C TYR A 37 -8.80 -14.39 8.98
N ARG A 38 -8.05 -14.44 7.88
CA ARG A 38 -7.06 -15.49 7.64
C ARG A 38 -5.93 -15.42 8.66
N PRO A 39 -5.20 -16.53 8.87
CA PRO A 39 -4.01 -16.53 9.71
C PRO A 39 -3.05 -15.43 9.27
N PHE A 40 -2.38 -14.81 10.23
CA PHE A 40 -1.47 -13.69 10.00
C PHE A 40 -0.34 -13.99 8.98
N ALA A 41 0.05 -15.25 8.81
CA ALA A 41 0.97 -15.67 7.76
C ALA A 41 0.49 -15.34 6.33
N ALA A 42 -0.84 -15.32 6.10
CA ALA A 42 -1.42 -14.97 4.81
C ALA A 42 -1.28 -13.47 4.47
N TRP A 43 -0.99 -12.62 5.46
CA TRP A 43 -0.80 -11.18 5.25
C TRP A 43 0.56 -10.86 4.63
N ALA A 44 1.50 -11.83 4.63
CA ALA A 44 2.82 -11.70 4.02
C ALA A 44 2.79 -11.38 2.50
N VAL A 45 1.65 -11.60 1.84
CA VAL A 45 1.42 -11.16 0.45
C VAL A 45 1.59 -9.64 0.26
N SER A 46 1.52 -8.84 1.33
CA SER A 46 1.85 -7.42 1.27
C SER A 46 3.32 -7.17 0.94
N ASP A 47 4.23 -8.01 1.45
CA ASP A 47 5.66 -7.92 1.16
C ASP A 47 5.92 -8.31 -0.31
N GLU A 48 5.17 -9.28 -0.84
CA GLU A 48 5.18 -9.65 -2.26
C GLU A 48 4.69 -8.50 -3.15
N ALA A 49 3.63 -7.80 -2.75
CA ALA A 49 3.12 -6.63 -3.46
C ALA A 49 4.20 -5.55 -3.61
N VAL A 50 4.94 -5.26 -2.53
CA VAL A 50 6.08 -4.32 -2.57
C VAL A 50 7.21 -4.85 -3.45
N GLY A 51 7.47 -6.15 -3.45
CA GLY A 51 8.44 -6.77 -4.36
C GLY A 51 8.08 -6.61 -5.85
N HIS A 52 6.79 -6.62 -6.17
CA HIS A 52 6.29 -6.45 -7.54
C HIS A 52 6.25 -4.99 -8.01
N ASP A 53 5.94 -4.05 -7.12
CA ASP A 53 6.03 -2.61 -7.40
C ASP A 53 6.42 -1.81 -6.15
N PRO A 54 7.72 -1.52 -5.96
CA PRO A 54 8.21 -0.77 -4.81
C PRO A 54 7.73 0.69 -4.77
N ARG A 55 7.11 1.20 -5.85
CA ARG A 55 6.58 2.57 -5.90
C ARG A 55 5.07 2.61 -5.68
N CYS A 56 4.42 1.46 -5.59
CA CYS A 56 2.99 1.40 -5.32
C CYS A 56 2.72 1.87 -3.88
N PRO A 57 1.98 2.97 -3.69
CA PRO A 57 1.75 3.52 -2.36
C PRO A 57 0.94 2.55 -1.49
N LEU A 58 -0.05 1.90 -2.10
CA LEU A 58 -0.94 0.97 -1.41
C LEU A 58 -0.17 -0.26 -0.93
N ALA A 59 0.65 -0.88 -1.79
CA ALA A 59 1.48 -2.03 -1.40
C ALA A 59 2.36 -1.73 -0.18
N ARG A 60 2.99 -0.55 -0.15
CA ARG A 60 3.85 -0.13 0.96
C ARG A 60 3.09 0.14 2.25
N VAL A 61 1.89 0.71 2.17
CA VAL A 61 1.01 0.88 3.34
C VAL A 61 0.60 -0.48 3.91
N LEU A 62 0.20 -1.43 3.06
CA LEU A 62 -0.20 -2.77 3.52
C LEU A 62 1.00 -3.53 4.11
N ALA A 63 2.20 -3.37 3.53
CA ALA A 63 3.41 -3.96 4.10
C ALA A 63 3.80 -3.30 5.43
N ALA A 64 3.52 -2.00 5.61
CA ALA A 64 3.74 -1.33 6.88
C ALA A 64 2.77 -1.82 7.96
N ASP A 65 1.49 -2.03 7.62
CA ASP A 65 0.49 -2.66 8.50
C ASP A 65 0.94 -4.06 8.94
N PHE A 66 1.31 -4.92 7.99
CA PHE A 66 1.82 -6.24 8.29
C PHE A 66 3.10 -6.21 9.15
N ALA A 67 4.04 -5.32 8.86
CA ALA A 67 5.25 -5.15 9.65
C ALA A 67 4.95 -4.69 11.08
N PHE A 68 4.03 -3.74 11.25
CA PHE A 68 3.59 -3.25 12.54
C PHE A 68 2.95 -4.37 13.37
N CYS A 69 2.04 -5.15 12.77
CA CYS A 69 1.42 -6.30 13.44
C CYS A 69 2.42 -7.42 13.79
N LYS A 70 3.54 -7.55 13.07
CA LYS A 70 4.66 -8.44 13.43
C LYS A 70 5.47 -7.95 14.64
N GLY A 71 5.24 -6.71 15.09
CA GLY A 71 6.07 -6.04 16.09
C GLY A 71 7.34 -5.40 15.50
N ASP A 72 7.44 -5.28 14.18
CA ASP A 72 8.55 -4.63 13.48
C ASP A 72 8.19 -3.18 13.12
N ALA A 73 8.10 -2.33 14.15
CA ALA A 73 7.78 -0.92 14.00
C ALA A 73 8.84 -0.15 13.20
N ALA A 74 10.10 -0.59 13.24
CA ALA A 74 11.19 0.03 12.48
C ALA A 74 10.98 -0.15 10.97
N ARG A 75 10.62 -1.36 10.54
CA ARG A 75 10.29 -1.63 9.14
C ARG A 75 9.02 -0.90 8.70
N ALA A 76 7.98 -0.88 9.54
CA ALA A 76 6.76 -0.13 9.25
C ALA A 76 7.06 1.36 9.01
N LYS A 77 7.87 1.97 9.87
CA LYS A 77 8.31 3.36 9.73
C LYS A 77 9.13 3.59 8.46
N GLU A 78 10.10 2.74 8.15
CA GLU A 78 10.92 2.84 6.93
C GLU A 78 10.05 2.88 5.66
N LEU A 79 9.05 2.00 5.59
CA LEU A 79 8.12 1.91 4.47
C LEU A 79 7.31 3.20 4.29
N LEU A 80 6.85 3.81 5.39
CA LEU A 80 6.06 5.04 5.40
C LEU A 80 6.90 6.29 5.15
N ASP A 81 8.10 6.41 5.75
CA ASP A 81 9.01 7.54 5.56
C ASP A 81 9.34 7.73 4.07
N GLY A 82 9.55 6.64 3.33
CA GLY A 82 9.79 6.77 1.91
C GLY A 82 8.55 7.18 1.10
N LEU A 83 7.33 6.89 1.57
CA LEU A 83 6.10 7.37 0.92
C LEU A 83 5.93 8.87 1.12
N GLU A 84 6.27 9.41 2.30
CA GLU A 84 6.24 10.85 2.53
C GLU A 84 7.25 11.61 1.67
N LYS A 85 8.44 11.01 1.44
CA LYS A 85 9.43 11.53 0.47
C LYS A 85 8.88 11.53 -0.95
N ASP A 86 8.20 10.46 -1.36
CA ASP A 86 7.57 10.39 -2.69
C ASP A 86 6.43 11.42 -2.82
N LYS A 87 5.70 11.67 -1.73
CA LYS A 87 4.63 12.68 -1.66
C LYS A 87 5.17 14.10 -1.83
N THR A 88 6.26 14.43 -1.17
CA THR A 88 6.91 15.74 -1.27
C THR A 88 7.64 15.95 -2.59
N SER A 89 8.09 14.87 -3.24
CA SER A 89 8.79 14.89 -4.54
C SER A 89 7.87 14.98 -5.76
N GLY A 90 6.54 15.11 -5.57
CA GLY A 90 5.56 15.26 -6.65
C GLY A 90 5.04 13.94 -7.26
N ALA A 91 5.54 12.78 -6.81
CA ALA A 91 5.01 11.48 -7.24
C ALA A 91 3.59 11.23 -6.70
N ALA A 92 3.18 11.89 -5.62
CA ALA A 92 1.81 11.85 -5.11
C ALA A 92 0.76 12.47 -6.04
N ALA A 93 1.15 13.27 -7.04
CA ALA A 93 0.22 13.77 -8.04
C ALA A 93 -0.40 12.64 -8.89
N ALA A 94 0.28 11.49 -8.98
CA ALA A 94 -0.21 10.31 -9.66
C ALA A 94 -1.08 9.40 -8.77
N TRP A 95 -1.10 9.63 -7.45
CA TRP A 95 -1.84 8.80 -6.51
C TRP A 95 -3.32 9.18 -6.49
N SER A 96 -4.18 8.17 -6.40
CA SER A 96 -5.60 8.39 -6.17
C SER A 96 -5.84 9.08 -4.82
N TRP A 97 -6.96 9.79 -4.70
CA TRP A 97 -7.36 10.41 -3.43
C TRP A 97 -7.35 9.41 -2.27
N ARG A 98 -7.82 8.18 -2.52
CA ARG A 98 -7.83 7.09 -1.55
C ARG A 98 -6.42 6.81 -1.03
N GLU A 99 -5.47 6.58 -1.91
CA GLU A 99 -4.09 6.26 -1.54
C GLU A 99 -3.46 7.39 -0.72
N GLN A 100 -3.71 8.64 -1.08
CA GLN A 100 -3.23 9.79 -0.30
C GLN A 100 -3.80 9.82 1.13
N GLN A 101 -5.08 9.47 1.30
CA GLN A 101 -5.68 9.38 2.64
C GLN A 101 -5.10 8.22 3.44
N TYR A 102 -4.93 7.04 2.83
CA TYR A 102 -4.32 5.89 3.51
C TYR A 102 -2.89 6.17 3.96
N VAL A 103 -2.06 6.71 3.07
CA VAL A 103 -0.67 7.07 3.42
C VAL A 103 -0.64 8.07 4.56
N THR A 104 -1.50 9.10 4.51
CA THR A 104 -1.53 10.14 5.56
C THR A 104 -2.00 9.57 6.90
N ALA A 105 -3.05 8.74 6.91
CA ALA A 105 -3.55 8.11 8.13
C ALA A 105 -2.51 7.17 8.76
N TRP A 106 -1.86 6.33 7.95
CA TRP A 106 -0.85 5.40 8.44
C TRP A 106 0.42 6.09 8.90
N ALA A 107 0.86 7.15 8.22
CA ALA A 107 1.98 7.97 8.67
C ALA A 107 1.71 8.56 10.06
N LYS A 108 0.55 9.19 10.25
CA LYS A 108 0.14 9.72 11.57
C LYS A 108 0.11 8.64 12.64
N TRP A 109 -0.53 7.51 12.35
CA TRP A 109 -0.66 6.45 13.35
C TRP A 109 0.70 5.85 13.74
N VAL A 110 1.56 5.51 12.77
CA VAL A 110 2.82 4.80 13.03
C VAL A 110 3.93 5.75 13.49
N GLN A 111 4.00 6.97 12.97
CA GLN A 111 5.08 7.91 13.27
C GLN A 111 4.74 8.85 14.43
N GLU A 112 3.50 9.33 14.52
CA GLU A 112 3.08 10.29 15.55
C GLU A 112 2.42 9.59 16.75
N GLY A 113 2.03 8.32 16.61
CA GLY A 113 1.32 7.58 17.65
C GLY A 113 -0.09 8.10 17.90
N ASP A 114 -0.65 8.84 16.93
CA ASP A 114 -1.99 9.45 16.98
C ASP A 114 -2.96 8.59 16.15
N PRO A 115 -3.81 7.76 16.80
CA PRO A 115 -4.72 6.83 16.13
C PRO A 115 -5.93 7.51 15.47
#